data_AF-A0A1G7IKK2-F1
#
_entry.id   AF-A0A1G7IKK2-F1
#
_cell.length_a   1.000
_cell.length_b   1.000
_cell.length_c   1.000
_cell.angle_alpha   90.00
_cell.angle_beta   90.00
_cell.angle_gamma   90.00
#
_symmetry.space_group_name_H-M   'P 1'
#
loop_
_entity.id
_entity.type
_entity.pdbx_description
1 polymer ?
#
loop_
_entity_poly.entity_id
_entity_poly.type
_entity_poly.pdbx_seq_one_letter_code
_entity_poly.pdbx_strand_id
1 'polypeptide(L)'
;MNFQVTVLKILVSYPDGFAVMPDLKRDLAILATSGRDWGERTKRLAARMPDLDIFSQGLVERLNGGWRITEKGRAGLELMEAARPSDVELRSEAPRAESSPAAPRPPLPGSTREG
;
A
#
# COMPACT_ATOMS: atom_id res chain seq x y z
N MET A 1 -2.56 -8.77 5.98
CA MET A 1 -2.48 -8.86 4.52
C MET A 1 -3.56 -9.80 4.02
N ASN A 2 -4.21 -9.47 2.91
CA ASN A 2 -5.07 -10.40 2.17
C ASN A 2 -4.29 -10.94 0.96
N PHE A 3 -4.11 -12.26 0.89
CA PHE A 3 -3.33 -12.90 -0.17
C PHE A 3 -3.95 -12.69 -1.56
N GLN A 4 -5.27 -12.87 -1.69
CA GLN A 4 -5.94 -12.80 -2.97
C GLN A 4 -5.87 -11.39 -3.59
N VAL A 5 -6.13 -10.36 -2.79
CA VAL A 5 -5.97 -8.96 -3.24
C VAL A 5 -4.51 -8.66 -3.57
N THR A 6 -3.56 -9.19 -2.79
CA THR A 6 -2.14 -8.97 -3.05
C THR A 6 -1.73 -9.56 -4.40
N VAL A 7 -2.20 -10.76 -4.74
CA VAL A 7 -1.94 -11.37 -6.04
C VAL A 7 -2.49 -10.50 -7.18
N LEU A 8 -3.73 -10.02 -7.07
CA LEU A 8 -4.30 -9.11 -8.09
C LEU A 8 -3.47 -7.83 -8.23
N LYS A 9 -3.01 -7.26 -7.11
CA LYS A 9 -2.17 -6.06 -7.07
C LYS A 9 -0.81 -6.25 -7.73
N ILE A 10 -0.17 -7.39 -7.48
CA ILE A 10 1.09 -7.73 -8.14
C ILE A 10 0.82 -7.85 -9.64
N LEU A 11 -0.15 -8.67 -10.05
CA LEU A 11 -0.42 -8.95 -11.46
C LEU A 11 -0.75 -7.68 -12.26
N VAL A 12 -1.55 -6.74 -11.74
CA VAL A 12 -1.84 -5.48 -12.44
C VAL A 12 -0.61 -4.56 -12.58
N SER A 13 0.39 -4.73 -11.70
CA SER A 13 1.64 -3.96 -11.76
C SER A 13 2.63 -4.54 -12.78
N TYR A 14 2.42 -5.77 -13.24
CA TYR A 14 3.25 -6.40 -14.26
C TYR A 14 2.78 -6.00 -15.68
N PRO A 15 3.71 -5.87 -16.64
CA PRO A 15 3.35 -5.75 -18.04
C PRO A 15 2.48 -6.94 -18.46
N ASP A 16 1.49 -6.69 -19.32
CA ASP A 16 0.50 -7.68 -19.80
C ASP A 16 -0.41 -8.29 -18.72
N GLY A 17 -0.26 -7.88 -17.47
CA GLY A 17 -0.98 -8.43 -16.34
C GLY A 17 -0.49 -9.81 -15.91
N PHE A 18 0.71 -10.22 -16.31
CA PHE A 18 1.23 -11.59 -16.15
C PHE A 18 2.51 -11.63 -15.32
N ALA A 19 2.58 -12.56 -14.37
CA ALA A 19 3.79 -12.84 -13.62
C ALA A 19 4.05 -14.35 -13.57
N VAL A 20 5.29 -14.76 -13.80
CA VAL A 20 5.73 -16.14 -13.59
C VAL A 20 5.84 -16.46 -12.10
N MET A 21 5.73 -17.74 -11.73
CA MET A 21 5.75 -18.15 -10.32
C MET A 21 6.98 -17.68 -9.50
N PRO A 22 8.23 -17.68 -10.02
CA PRO A 22 9.37 -17.18 -9.24
C PRO A 22 9.27 -15.68 -8.95
N ASP A 23 8.82 -14.89 -9.91
CA ASP A 23 8.64 -13.44 -9.77
C ASP A 23 7.50 -13.13 -8.80
N LEU A 24 6.36 -13.82 -8.94
CA LEU A 24 5.24 -13.71 -8.02
C LEU A 24 5.64 -14.05 -6.58
N LYS A 25 6.42 -15.11 -6.37
CA LYS A 25 6.94 -15.49 -5.04
C LYS A 25 7.88 -14.43 -4.48
N ARG A 26 8.73 -13.83 -5.32
CA ARG A 26 9.66 -12.77 -4.92
C ARG A 26 8.90 -11.53 -4.44
N ASP A 27 7.91 -11.05 -5.21
CA ASP A 27 7.11 -9.91 -4.81
C ASP A 27 6.26 -10.17 -3.57
N LEU A 28 5.69 -11.37 -3.46
CA LEU A 28 4.97 -11.78 -2.25
C LEU A 28 5.89 -11.74 -1.02
N ALA A 29 7.13 -12.21 -1.13
CA ALA A 29 8.09 -12.16 -0.03
C ALA A 29 8.42 -10.71 0.35
N ILE A 30 8.62 -9.83 -0.63
CA ILE A 30 8.86 -8.39 -0.38
C ILE A 30 7.66 -7.78 0.34
N LEU A 31 6.45 -7.98 -0.17
CA LEU A 31 5.23 -7.41 0.38
C LEU A 31 4.86 -7.98 1.76
N ALA A 32 5.20 -9.24 2.03
CA ALA A 32 5.08 -9.83 3.35
C ALA A 32 6.00 -9.13 4.37
N THR A 33 7.14 -8.58 3.93
CA THR A 33 8.06 -7.81 4.76
C THR A 33 7.77 -6.31 4.80
N SER A 34 6.87 -5.79 3.93
CA SER A 34 6.50 -4.36 3.88
C SER A 34 5.70 -3.86 5.09
N GLY A 35 5.47 -4.70 6.10
CA GLY A 35 4.92 -4.28 7.39
C GLY A 35 3.41 -4.06 7.40
N ARG A 36 2.94 -3.37 8.44
CA ARG A 36 1.50 -3.28 8.78
C ARG A 36 0.69 -2.51 7.75
N ASP A 37 1.29 -1.53 7.07
CA ASP A 37 0.61 -0.62 6.17
C ASP A 37 0.01 -1.34 4.95
N TRP A 38 0.85 -2.10 4.23
CA TRP A 38 0.41 -2.97 3.13
C TRP A 38 -0.62 -4.00 3.60
N GLY A 39 -0.39 -4.57 4.79
CA GLY A 39 -1.24 -5.58 5.39
C GLY A 39 -2.67 -5.10 5.66
N GLU A 40 -2.82 -3.86 6.12
CA GLU A 40 -4.12 -3.23 6.39
C GLU A 40 -4.77 -2.70 5.09
N ARG A 41 -3.98 -2.16 4.15
CA ARG A 41 -4.49 -1.72 2.83
C ARG A 41 -5.16 -2.86 2.08
N THR A 42 -4.51 -4.02 1.99
CA THR A 42 -5.06 -5.20 1.29
C THR A 42 -6.25 -5.83 2.02
N LYS A 43 -6.29 -5.77 3.36
CA LYS A 43 -7.48 -6.19 4.12
C LYS A 43 -8.68 -5.29 3.88
N ARG A 44 -8.48 -3.96 3.85
CA ARG A 44 -9.56 -3.00 3.56
C ARG A 44 -10.17 -3.21 2.17
N LEU A 45 -9.32 -3.50 1.18
CA LEU A 45 -9.79 -3.85 -0.17
C LEU A 45 -10.61 -5.15 -0.16
N ALA A 46 -10.13 -6.19 0.52
CA ALA A 46 -10.87 -7.45 0.63
C ALA A 46 -12.20 -7.29 1.39
N ALA A 47 -12.27 -6.41 2.38
CA ALA A 47 -13.50 -6.14 3.12
C ALA A 47 -14.61 -5.53 2.23
N ARG A 48 -14.27 -4.93 1.09
CA ARG A 48 -15.23 -4.41 0.11
C ARG A 48 -15.86 -5.52 -0.73
N MET A 49 -15.25 -6.70 -0.76
CA MET A 49 -15.74 -7.89 -1.47
C MET A 49 -15.52 -9.13 -0.58
N PRO A 50 -16.39 -9.36 0.42
CA PRO A 50 -16.19 -10.42 1.42
C PRO A 50 -16.16 -11.83 0.82
N ASP A 51 -16.83 -12.05 -0.31
CA ASP A 51 -16.83 -13.30 -1.09
C ASP A 51 -15.83 -13.28 -2.25
N LEU A 52 -14.73 -12.53 -2.12
CA LEU A 52 -13.67 -12.53 -3.13
C LEU A 52 -13.03 -13.92 -3.19
N ASP A 53 -13.12 -14.54 -4.37
CA ASP A 53 -12.41 -15.77 -4.70
C ASP A 53 -11.82 -15.65 -6.09
N ILE A 54 -10.57 -15.18 -6.16
CA ILE A 54 -9.92 -14.84 -7.43
C ILE A 54 -9.78 -16.01 -8.41
N PHE A 55 -9.76 -17.24 -7.91
CA PHE A 55 -9.62 -18.45 -8.72
C PHE A 55 -10.97 -18.92 -9.25
N SER A 56 -11.94 -19.11 -8.37
CA SER A 56 -13.28 -19.61 -8.71
C SER A 56 -14.08 -18.59 -9.52
N GLN A 57 -13.85 -17.29 -9.28
CA GLN A 57 -14.50 -16.23 -10.03
C GLN A 57 -13.82 -15.91 -11.37
N GLY A 58 -12.69 -16.56 -11.70
CA GLY A 58 -11.96 -16.33 -12.95
C GLY A 58 -11.34 -14.93 -13.05
N LEU A 59 -10.93 -14.36 -11.91
CA LEU A 59 -10.25 -13.07 -11.86
C LEU A 59 -8.77 -13.20 -12.25
N VAL A 60 -8.23 -14.41 -12.09
CA VAL A 60 -6.90 -14.78 -12.56
C VAL A 60 -6.94 -16.08 -13.35
N GLU A 61 -6.07 -16.17 -14.35
CA GLU A 61 -5.84 -17.35 -15.17
C GLU A 61 -4.45 -17.90 -14.93
N ARG A 62 -4.31 -19.23 -14.95
CA ARG A 62 -3.02 -19.89 -14.85
C ARG A 62 -2.47 -20.13 -16.25
N LEU A 63 -1.32 -19.55 -16.58
CA LEU A 63 -0.70 -19.64 -17.90
C LEU A 63 0.78 -20.03 -17.76
N ASN A 64 1.22 -21.08 -18.46
CA ASN A 64 2.63 -21.43 -18.67
C ASN A 64 3.58 -21.19 -17.46
N GLY A 65 3.21 -21.69 -16.28
CA GLY A 65 4.05 -21.57 -15.08
C GLY A 65 3.92 -20.25 -14.31
N GLY A 66 2.94 -19.41 -14.65
CA GLY A 66 2.61 -18.15 -13.98
C GLY A 66 1.10 -17.93 -13.87
N TRP A 67 0.75 -16.75 -13.37
CA TRP A 67 -0.63 -16.28 -13.30
C TRP A 67 -0.78 -15.00 -14.10
N ARG A 68 -1.97 -14.80 -14.67
CA ARG A 68 -2.36 -13.59 -15.38
C ARG A 68 -3.66 -13.06 -14.82
N ILE A 69 -3.76 -11.75 -14.62
CA ILE A 69 -5.02 -11.11 -14.27
C ILE A 69 -5.90 -10.99 -15.53
N THR A 70 -7.16 -11.39 -15.39
CA THR A 70 -8.15 -11.25 -16.47
C THR A 70 -8.69 -9.82 -16.50
N GLU A 71 -9.43 -9.49 -17.56
CA GLU A 71 -10.16 -8.21 -17.62
C GLU A 71 -11.17 -8.09 -16.47
N LYS A 72 -11.86 -9.19 -16.14
CA LYS A 72 -12.75 -9.26 -14.97
C LYS A 72 -12.01 -9.02 -13.66
N GLY A 73 -10.80 -9.56 -13.51
CA GLY A 73 -9.94 -9.31 -12.36
C GLY A 73 -9.55 -7.83 -12.23
N ARG A 74 -9.21 -7.18 -13.34
CA ARG A 74 -8.92 -5.73 -13.38
C ARG A 74 -10.13 -4.89 -13.01
N ALA A 75 -11.29 -5.17 -13.60
CA ALA A 75 -12.53 -4.46 -13.29
C ALA A 75 -12.96 -4.67 -11.83
N GLY A 76 -12.83 -5.90 -11.30
CA GLY A 76 -13.11 -6.20 -9.91
C GLY A 76 -12.17 -5.46 -8.95
N LEU A 77 -10.87 -5.40 -9.29
CA LEU A 77 -9.90 -4.61 -8.53
C LEU A 77 -10.22 -3.11 -8.59
N GLU A 78 -10.54 -2.58 -9.76
CA GLU A 78 -10.94 -1.18 -9.92
C GLU A 78 -12.19 -0.85 -9.11
N LEU A 79 -13.21 -1.73 -9.08
CA LEU A 79 -14.40 -1.55 -8.24
C LEU A 79 -14.03 -1.54 -6.75
N MET A 80 -13.15 -2.46 -6.34
CA MET A 80 -12.62 -2.50 -4.98
C MET A 80 -11.84 -1.23 -4.63
N GLU A 81 -11.20 -0.55 -5.57
CA GLU A 81 -10.43 0.68 -5.32
C GLU A 81 -11.27 1.95 -5.43
N ALA A 82 -12.18 1.99 -6.40
CA ALA A 82 -13.07 3.12 -6.70
C ALA A 82 -14.13 3.34 -5.63
N ALA A 83 -14.50 2.30 -4.88
CA ALA A 83 -15.23 2.46 -3.63
C ALA A 83 -14.44 3.44 -2.75
N ARG A 84 -14.94 4.67 -2.59
CA ARG A 84 -14.16 5.74 -1.95
C ARG A 84 -13.74 5.28 -0.55
N PRO A 85 -12.50 5.54 -0.13
CA PRO A 85 -12.12 5.46 1.27
C PRO A 85 -12.79 6.65 1.98
N SER A 86 -14.11 6.62 2.10
CA SER A 86 -14.82 7.54 2.97
C SER A 86 -14.40 7.20 4.40
N ASP A 87 -13.52 8.05 4.96
CA ASP A 87 -13.30 8.30 6.40
C ASP A 87 -12.04 7.77 7.12
N VAL A 88 -11.07 7.07 6.50
CA VAL A 88 -9.84 6.65 7.25
C VAL A 88 -8.54 6.87 6.47
N GLU A 89 -8.38 8.05 5.88
CA GLU A 89 -7.06 8.53 5.43
C GLU A 89 -6.80 9.98 5.89
N LEU A 90 -7.34 10.36 7.06
CA LEU A 90 -7.01 11.61 7.76
C LEU A 90 -6.32 11.37 9.11
N ARG A 91 -5.86 10.14 9.38
CA ARG A 91 -5.24 9.78 10.68
C ARG A 91 -3.92 9.03 10.63
N SER A 92 -3.27 8.92 9.47
CA SER A 92 -1.93 8.31 9.37
C SER A 92 -0.82 9.25 8.91
N GLU A 93 -1.11 10.53 8.69
CA GLU A 93 -0.12 11.60 8.93
C GLU A 93 -0.07 11.85 10.44
N ALA A 94 0.62 10.95 11.17
CA ALA A 94 1.18 11.36 12.45
C ALA A 94 2.37 12.27 12.14
N PRO A 95 2.39 13.51 12.66
CA PRO A 95 3.50 14.43 12.47
C PRO A 95 4.69 13.85 13.22
N ARG A 96 5.73 13.41 12.51
CA ARG A 96 7.03 13.18 13.13
C ARG A 96 8.17 13.57 12.21
N ALA A 97 8.36 14.87 12.14
CA ALA A 97 9.70 15.43 12.24
C ALA A 97 9.64 16.55 13.27
N GLU A 98 9.71 16.18 14.55
CA GLU A 98 10.45 16.99 15.52
C GLU A 98 11.84 17.21 14.91
N SER A 99 12.08 18.41 14.38
CA SER A 99 13.42 18.93 14.21
C SER A 99 13.53 20.17 15.08
N SER A 100 13.87 19.90 16.35
CA SER A 100 14.38 20.79 17.38
C SER A 100 13.51 21.96 17.87
N PRO A 101 13.41 22.15 19.21
CA PRO A 101 13.08 23.46 19.75
C PRO A 101 14.29 24.35 19.46
N ALA A 102 14.20 25.20 18.42
CA ALA A 102 15.08 26.35 18.34
C ALA A 102 14.74 27.24 19.54
N ALA A 103 15.55 27.12 20.60
CA ALA A 103 15.44 27.88 21.82
C ALA A 103 15.20 29.37 21.52
N PRO A 104 14.36 30.07 22.31
CA PRO A 104 14.33 31.52 22.26
C PRO A 104 15.74 32.00 22.58
N ARG A 105 16.35 32.72 21.64
CA ARG A 105 17.66 33.34 21.83
C ARG A 105 17.55 34.20 23.10
N PRO A 106 18.40 34.01 24.11
CA PRO A 106 18.41 34.92 25.24
C PRO A 106 18.83 36.31 24.74
N PRO A 107 18.20 37.41 25.20
CA PRO A 107 18.76 38.73 25.00
C PRO A 107 20.11 38.77 25.73
N LEU A 108 21.18 39.11 25.00
CA LEU A 108 22.50 39.33 25.57
C LEU A 108 22.42 40.47 26.60
N PRO A 109 22.81 40.25 27.87
CA PRO A 109 23.12 41.34 28.79
C PRO A 109 24.64 41.57 28.80
N GLY A 110 25.05 42.81 28.52
CA GLY A 110 26.44 43.28 28.61
C GLY A 110 26.50 44.70 28.09
N SER A 111 26.04 45.70 28.84
CA SER A 111 26.75 46.37 29.93
C SER A 111 28.04 47.05 29.48
N THR A 112 27.96 48.38 29.42
CA THR A 112 29.01 49.34 29.81
C THR A 112 30.27 49.43 28.95
N ARG A 113 30.53 50.60 28.33
CA ARG A 113 31.54 51.59 28.80
C ARG A 113 31.91 52.63 27.71
N GLU A 114 31.60 53.88 28.02
CA GLU A 114 32.40 55.13 27.87
C GLU A 114 33.03 55.56 26.52
N GLY A 115 32.80 56.84 26.22
CA GLY A 115 33.50 57.68 25.23
C GLY A 115 32.93 59.09 25.29
#